data_AF-A0A1B6J9H4-F1
#
_entry.id   AF-A0A1B6J9H4-F1
#
_cell.length_a   1.000
_cell.length_b   1.000
_cell.length_c   1.000
_cell.angle_alpha   90.00
_cell.angle_beta   90.00
_cell.angle_gamma   90.00
#
_symmetry.space_group_name_H-M   'P 1'
#
loop_
_entity.id
_entity.type
_entity.pdbx_description
1 polymer ?
#
loop_
_entity_poly.entity_id
_entity_poly.type
_entity_poly.pdbx_seq_one_letter_code
_entity_poly.pdbx_strand_id
1 'polypeptide(L)'
;MSIAALLQAAEYLERREREAEHGYASTLPPDDLRSVLKRPKNKKSQGNRTTHNELEKNRRAHLRNCLEKLKEMVPLGHEASRHTTLGLLTKAKRFIKNLENQERKHEIQKEHLSREHRYLRRRLEQLGSHTKRRSVSECSISTVSSTNSSRSSSSAPASSPSSISESDEVDVIGYT
;
A
#
# COMPACT_ATOMS: atom_id res chain seq x y z
N MET A 1 -30.98 55.67 -46.90
CA MET A 1 -31.41 54.26 -46.93
C MET A 1 -32.93 54.24 -47.05
N SER A 2 -33.48 53.46 -47.98
CA SER A 2 -34.94 53.38 -48.17
C SER A 2 -35.56 52.38 -47.19
N ILE A 3 -36.81 52.64 -46.79
CA ILE A 3 -37.54 51.75 -45.86
C ILE A 3 -37.74 50.35 -46.44
N ALA A 4 -37.85 50.25 -47.78
CA ALA A 4 -37.90 49.00 -48.51
C ALA A 4 -36.62 48.16 -48.31
N ALA A 5 -35.45 48.79 -48.26
CA ALA A 5 -34.18 48.09 -48.02
C ALA A 5 -34.08 47.54 -46.59
N LEU A 6 -34.64 48.25 -45.61
CA LEU A 6 -34.69 47.79 -44.22
C LEU A 6 -35.65 46.61 -44.04
N LEU A 7 -36.82 46.65 -44.69
CA LEU A 7 -37.78 45.55 -44.67
C LEU A 7 -37.21 44.29 -45.35
N GLN A 8 -36.55 44.46 -46.50
CA GLN A 8 -35.89 43.36 -47.20
C GLN A 8 -34.75 42.75 -46.38
N ALA A 9 -33.99 43.58 -45.64
CA ALA A 9 -32.95 43.11 -44.74
C ALA A 9 -33.51 42.39 -43.50
N ALA A 10 -34.64 42.86 -42.95
CA ALA A 10 -35.33 42.21 -41.85
C ALA A 10 -35.86 40.83 -42.25
N GLU A 11 -36.52 40.74 -43.41
CA GLU A 11 -37.02 39.46 -43.94
C GLU A 11 -35.88 38.47 -44.23
N TYR A 12 -34.70 38.97 -44.65
CA TYR A 12 -33.50 38.17 -44.85
C TYR A 12 -32.93 37.63 -43.53
N LEU A 13 -32.90 38.43 -42.47
CA LEU A 13 -32.45 37.98 -41.14
C LEU A 13 -33.39 36.92 -40.56
N GLU A 14 -34.70 37.14 -40.67
CA GLU A 14 -35.73 36.23 -40.15
C GLU A 14 -35.75 34.89 -40.91
N ARG A 15 -35.51 34.92 -42.22
CA ARG A 15 -35.34 33.70 -43.03
C ARG A 15 -34.06 32.94 -42.65
N ARG A 16 -32.96 33.66 -42.43
CA ARG A 16 -31.69 33.05 -42.01
C ARG A 16 -31.75 32.45 -40.61
N GLU A 17 -32.51 33.04 -39.71
CA GLU A 17 -32.71 32.53 -38.35
C GLU A 17 -33.54 31.24 -38.37
N ARG A 18 -34.63 31.17 -39.17
CA ARG A 18 -35.42 29.95 -39.36
C ARG A 18 -34.65 28.80 -40.02
N GLU A 19 -33.78 29.11 -40.99
CA GLU A 19 -32.95 28.10 -41.68
C GLU A 19 -31.81 27.56 -40.80
N ALA A 20 -31.34 28.33 -39.81
CA ALA A 20 -30.29 27.90 -38.89
C ALA A 20 -30.77 26.83 -37.89
N GLU A 21 -32.08 26.75 -37.62
CA GLU A 21 -32.65 25.79 -36.67
C GLU A 21 -33.24 24.53 -37.36
N HIS A 22 -33.61 24.60 -38.64
CA HIS A 22 -34.30 23.51 -39.35
C HIS A 22 -33.53 23.01 -40.58
N GLY A 23 -32.45 22.28 -40.33
CA GLY A 23 -31.54 21.74 -41.35
C GLY A 23 -32.06 20.58 -42.24
N TYR A 24 -33.37 20.43 -42.48
CA TYR A 24 -33.90 19.31 -43.30
C TYR A 24 -35.05 19.63 -44.26
N ALA A 25 -35.40 20.90 -44.46
CA ALA A 25 -36.41 21.25 -45.46
C ALA A 25 -36.05 22.55 -46.18
N SER A 26 -35.20 22.45 -47.21
CA SER A 26 -34.99 23.55 -48.16
C SER A 26 -35.43 23.10 -49.54
N THR A 27 -36.48 23.73 -50.04
CA THR A 27 -36.85 23.72 -51.46
C THR A 27 -35.73 24.40 -52.24
N LEU A 28 -34.91 23.61 -52.94
CA LEU A 28 -33.92 24.07 -53.92
C LEU A 28 -34.56 24.94 -55.01
N PRO A 29 -33.85 26.00 -55.43
CA PRO A 29 -33.69 26.30 -56.86
C PRO A 29 -32.19 26.29 -57.27
N PRO A 30 -31.90 26.19 -58.58
CA PRO A 30 -30.73 25.51 -59.13
C PRO A 30 -29.42 26.30 -59.15
N ASP A 31 -28.34 25.53 -59.37
CA ASP A 31 -26.91 25.80 -59.45
C ASP A 31 -26.43 27.15 -60.04
N ASP A 32 -25.32 27.70 -59.52
CA ASP A 32 -24.02 27.65 -60.26
C ASP A 32 -22.79 28.36 -59.64
N LEU A 33 -22.85 29.13 -58.54
CA LEU A 33 -21.68 30.00 -58.21
C LEU A 33 -21.21 30.05 -56.74
N ARG A 34 -21.36 29.00 -55.94
CA ARG A 34 -20.96 29.04 -54.51
C ARG A 34 -19.96 27.98 -54.02
N SER A 35 -19.22 27.33 -54.92
CA SER A 35 -18.22 26.33 -54.54
C SER A 35 -16.83 26.87 -54.17
N VAL A 36 -16.54 28.18 -54.31
CA VAL A 36 -15.13 28.66 -54.30
C VAL A 36 -14.61 29.20 -52.96
N LEU A 37 -15.45 29.39 -51.93
CA LEU A 37 -15.00 29.94 -50.63
C LEU A 37 -15.10 28.97 -49.44
N LYS A 38 -14.93 27.66 -49.65
CA LYS A 38 -14.77 26.71 -48.54
C LYS A 38 -13.33 26.76 -48.02
N ARG A 39 -13.11 27.66 -47.05
CA ARG A 39 -11.97 27.65 -46.12
C ARG A 39 -11.74 26.22 -45.61
N PRO A 40 -10.54 25.64 -45.70
CA PRO A 40 -10.31 24.27 -45.25
C PRO A 40 -10.40 24.25 -43.71
N LYS A 41 -11.53 23.76 -43.17
CA LYS A 41 -11.60 23.37 -41.76
C LYS A 41 -10.64 22.18 -41.60
N ASN A 42 -9.56 22.40 -40.87
CA ASN A 42 -8.57 21.38 -40.50
C ASN A 42 -9.26 20.08 -40.04
N LYS A 43 -9.29 19.08 -40.92
CA LYS A 43 -9.71 17.72 -40.59
C LYS A 43 -8.53 16.99 -39.94
N LYS A 44 -8.19 17.36 -38.70
CA LYS A 44 -7.26 16.61 -37.84
C LYS A 44 -7.89 16.46 -36.45
N SER A 45 -8.66 15.38 -36.26
CA SER A 45 -9.26 15.06 -34.95
C SER A 45 -9.50 13.55 -34.77
N GLN A 46 -9.73 12.79 -35.85
CA GLN A 46 -9.97 11.35 -35.69
C GLN A 46 -8.76 10.56 -35.17
N GLY A 47 -7.54 10.85 -35.66
CA GLY A 47 -6.31 10.18 -35.20
C GLY A 47 -5.91 10.51 -33.76
N ASN A 48 -6.27 11.70 -33.27
CA ASN A 48 -5.98 12.11 -31.89
C ASN A 48 -6.91 11.43 -30.88
N ARG A 49 -8.12 11.06 -31.31
CA ARG A 49 -9.11 10.42 -30.42
C ARG A 49 -8.78 8.95 -30.17
N THR A 50 -8.29 8.24 -31.18
CA THR A 50 -7.89 6.83 -31.04
C THR A 50 -6.64 6.69 -30.17
N THR A 51 -5.62 7.52 -30.38
CA THR A 51 -4.41 7.54 -29.54
C THR A 51 -4.73 7.91 -28.09
N HIS A 52 -5.58 8.91 -27.87
CA HIS A 52 -6.05 9.26 -26.52
C HIS A 52 -6.74 8.07 -25.82
N ASN A 53 -7.64 7.37 -26.51
CA ASN A 53 -8.34 6.21 -25.93
C ASN A 53 -7.39 5.06 -25.60
N GLU A 54 -6.38 4.82 -26.44
CA GLU A 54 -5.37 3.80 -26.21
C GLU A 54 -4.52 4.12 -24.96
N LEU A 55 -4.09 5.38 -24.83
CA LEU A 55 -3.37 5.85 -23.65
C LEU A 55 -4.23 5.73 -22.38
N GLU A 56 -5.51 6.09 -22.43
CA GLU A 56 -6.42 5.96 -21.28
C GLU A 56 -6.69 4.49 -20.93
N LYS A 57 -6.78 3.61 -21.93
CA LYS A 57 -6.89 2.16 -21.71
C LYS A 57 -5.65 1.61 -21.01
N ASN A 58 -4.46 2.00 -21.46
CA ASN A 58 -3.20 1.62 -20.83
C ASN A 58 -3.11 2.14 -19.39
N ARG A 59 -3.43 3.42 -19.17
CA ARG A 59 -3.48 4.04 -17.83
C ARG A 59 -4.42 3.28 -16.89
N ARG A 60 -5.61 2.89 -17.36
CA ARG A 60 -6.58 2.10 -16.58
C ARG A 60 -6.07 0.68 -16.28
N ALA A 61 -5.38 0.05 -17.22
CA ALA A 61 -4.77 -1.27 -16.99
C ALA A 61 -3.68 -1.18 -15.91
N HIS A 62 -2.82 -0.16 -15.97
CA HIS A 62 -1.81 0.10 -14.94
C HIS A 62 -2.44 0.32 -13.56
N LEU A 63 -3.49 1.15 -13.49
CA LEU A 63 -4.21 1.39 -12.24
C LEU A 63 -4.77 0.10 -11.63
N ARG A 64 -5.36 -0.77 -12.44
CA ARG A 64 -5.84 -2.09 -11.95
C ARG A 64 -4.70 -2.92 -11.37
N ASN A 65 -3.56 -2.99 -12.05
CA ASN A 65 -2.38 -3.68 -11.51
C ASN A 65 -1.92 -3.10 -10.16
N CYS A 66 -1.92 -1.78 -10.00
CA CYS A 66 -1.58 -1.17 -8.72
C CYS A 66 -2.57 -1.54 -7.61
N LEU A 67 -3.87 -1.61 -7.93
CA LEU A 67 -4.90 -1.99 -6.97
C LEU A 67 -4.82 -3.47 -6.58
N GLU A 68 -4.51 -4.37 -7.51
CA GLU A 68 -4.28 -5.79 -7.19
C GLU A 68 -3.05 -5.99 -6.30
N LYS A 69 -1.94 -5.30 -6.57
CA LYS A 69 -0.77 -5.31 -5.66
C LYS A 69 -1.11 -4.79 -4.27
N LEU A 70 -1.91 -3.73 -4.19
CA LEU A 70 -2.34 -3.19 -2.91
C LEU A 70 -3.21 -4.19 -2.13
N LYS A 71 -4.06 -4.93 -2.83
CA LYS A 71 -4.92 -5.96 -2.27
C LYS A 71 -4.15 -7.13 -1.65
N GLU A 72 -3.00 -7.49 -2.22
CA GLU A 72 -2.11 -8.53 -1.67
C GLU A 72 -1.46 -8.10 -0.34
N MET A 73 -1.15 -6.81 -0.16
CA MET A 73 -0.50 -6.29 1.04
C MET A 73 -1.48 -6.01 2.20
N VAL A 74 -2.73 -5.68 1.88
CA VAL A 74 -3.72 -5.32 2.89
C VAL A 74 -4.44 -6.59 3.36
N PRO A 75 -4.58 -6.82 4.68
CA PRO A 75 -5.30 -7.98 5.19
C PRO A 75 -6.81 -7.82 4.98
N LEU A 76 -7.29 -8.21 3.79
CA LEU A 76 -8.66 -7.98 3.35
C LEU A 76 -9.65 -9.06 3.83
N GLY A 77 -9.17 -10.24 4.22
CA GLY A 77 -9.99 -11.37 4.66
C GLY A 77 -10.76 -12.02 3.50
N HIS A 78 -11.90 -12.64 3.81
CA HIS A 78 -12.77 -13.29 2.80
C HIS A 78 -13.38 -12.31 1.77
N GLU A 79 -13.34 -11.00 2.04
CA GLU A 79 -13.85 -9.94 1.16
C GLU A 79 -12.84 -9.46 0.11
N ALA A 80 -11.68 -10.11 -0.03
CA ALA A 80 -10.66 -9.73 -1.00
C ALA A 80 -11.22 -9.70 -2.44
N SER A 81 -12.09 -10.63 -2.83
CA SER A 81 -12.60 -10.67 -4.21
C SER A 81 -13.65 -9.61 -4.55
N ARG A 82 -14.35 -9.03 -3.55
CA ARG A 82 -15.51 -8.14 -3.77
C ARG A 82 -15.28 -6.69 -3.33
N HIS A 83 -14.07 -6.33 -2.92
CA HIS A 83 -13.83 -5.00 -2.41
C HIS A 83 -14.03 -3.91 -3.48
N THR A 84 -14.61 -2.78 -3.08
CA THR A 84 -14.63 -1.58 -3.92
C THR A 84 -13.28 -0.85 -3.82
N THR A 85 -12.93 -0.02 -4.81
CA THR A 85 -11.69 0.79 -4.77
C THR A 85 -11.63 1.67 -3.52
N LEU A 86 -12.75 2.31 -3.17
CA LEU A 86 -12.84 3.16 -1.98
C LEU A 86 -12.65 2.34 -0.68
N GLY A 87 -13.28 1.17 -0.60
CA GLY A 87 -13.15 0.27 0.54
C GLY A 87 -11.71 -0.20 0.74
N LEU A 88 -11.03 -0.58 -0.35
CA LEU A 88 -9.62 -0.95 -0.34
C LEU A 88 -8.74 0.19 0.19
N LEU A 89 -8.88 1.40 -0.37
CA LEU A 89 -8.08 2.56 0.04
C LEU A 89 -8.32 2.95 1.51
N THR A 90 -9.58 2.87 1.97
CA THR A 90 -9.95 3.15 3.36
C THR A 90 -9.31 2.15 4.32
N LYS A 91 -9.36 0.85 3.96
CA LYS A 91 -8.78 -0.21 4.77
C LYS A 91 -7.25 -0.17 4.76
N ALA A 92 -6.62 0.14 3.62
CA ALA A 92 -5.19 0.37 3.51
C ALA A 92 -4.71 1.51 4.42
N LYS A 93 -5.41 2.66 4.40
CA LYS A 93 -5.12 3.78 5.30
C LYS A 93 -5.20 3.39 6.78
N ARG A 94 -6.20 2.60 7.15
CA ARG A 94 -6.33 2.07 8.52
C ARG A 94 -5.21 1.10 8.85
N PHE A 95 -4.84 0.24 7.91
CA PHE A 95 -3.80 -0.77 8.09
C PHE A 95 -2.44 -0.13 8.36
N ILE A 96 -2.06 0.92 7.61
CA ILE A 96 -0.85 1.70 7.87
C ILE A 96 -0.84 2.24 9.31
N LYS A 97 -1.93 2.89 9.74
CA LYS A 97 -2.05 3.40 11.12
C LYS A 97 -1.94 2.31 12.17
N ASN A 98 -2.47 1.12 11.89
CA ASN A 98 -2.38 0.00 12.81
C ASN A 98 -0.94 -0.54 12.91
N LEU A 99 -0.22 -0.64 11.79
CA LEU A 99 1.18 -1.03 11.76
C LEU A 99 2.05 -0.04 12.54
N GLU A 100 1.88 1.26 12.32
CA GLU A 100 2.58 2.32 13.07
C GLU A 100 2.33 2.22 14.59
N ASN A 101 1.09 1.90 14.98
CA ASN A 101 0.75 1.71 16.40
C ASN A 101 1.35 0.44 16.99
N GLN A 102 1.40 -0.66 16.23
CA GLN A 102 2.05 -1.89 16.66
C GLN A 102 3.56 -1.70 16.80
N GLU A 103 4.20 -1.05 15.83
CA GLU A 103 5.61 -0.70 15.88
C GLU A 103 5.94 0.11 17.15
N ARG A 104 5.14 1.14 17.46
CA ARG A 104 5.31 1.92 18.70
C ARG A 104 5.20 1.06 19.96
N LYS A 105 4.22 0.14 20.02
CA LYS A 105 4.05 -0.74 21.18
C LYS A 105 5.22 -1.72 21.33
N HIS A 106 5.66 -2.31 20.22
CA HIS A 106 6.79 -3.23 20.22
C HIS A 106 8.09 -2.53 20.63
N GLU A 107 8.31 -1.27 20.22
CA GLU A 107 9.48 -0.50 20.65
C GLU A 107 9.47 -0.25 22.16
N ILE A 108 8.32 0.11 22.73
CA ILE A 108 8.17 0.26 24.19
C ILE A 108 8.44 -1.07 24.91
N GLN A 109 7.89 -2.18 24.40
CA GLN A 109 8.10 -3.50 25.00
C GLN A 109 9.56 -3.93 24.93
N LYS A 110 10.23 -3.69 23.80
CA LYS A 110 11.66 -3.94 23.61
C LYS A 110 12.49 -3.10 24.57
N GLU A 111 12.14 -1.82 24.77
CA GLU A 111 12.81 -0.97 25.74
C GLU A 111 12.64 -1.50 27.17
N HIS A 112 11.41 -1.88 27.55
CA HIS A 112 11.12 -2.47 28.86
C HIS A 112 11.96 -3.74 29.10
N LEU A 113 11.94 -4.69 28.16
CA LEU A 113 12.74 -5.91 28.24
C LEU A 113 14.25 -5.61 28.29
N SER A 114 14.71 -4.59 27.57
CA SER A 114 16.12 -4.16 27.60
C SER A 114 16.52 -3.60 28.97
N ARG A 115 15.62 -2.88 29.65
CA ARG A 115 15.84 -2.39 31.02
C ARG A 115 15.86 -3.54 32.02
N GLU A 116 14.90 -4.46 31.93
CA GLU A 116 14.82 -5.67 32.77
C GLU A 116 16.06 -6.54 32.62
N HIS A 117 16.46 -6.84 31.38
CA HIS A 117 17.68 -7.61 31.11
C HIS A 117 18.91 -6.93 31.74
N ARG A 118 19.03 -5.60 31.63
CA ARG A 118 20.13 -4.83 32.24
C ARG A 118 20.07 -4.85 33.77
N TYR A 119 18.88 -4.83 34.36
CA TYR A 119 18.68 -4.96 35.79
C TYR A 119 19.10 -6.36 36.30
N LEU A 120 18.57 -7.41 35.68
CA LEU A 120 18.86 -8.80 36.03
C LEU A 120 20.35 -9.12 35.86
N ARG A 121 20.99 -8.63 34.79
CA ARG A 121 22.43 -8.79 34.57
C ARG A 121 23.26 -8.19 35.72
N ARG A 122 22.92 -6.98 36.18
CA ARG A 122 23.58 -6.35 37.34
C ARG A 122 23.33 -7.13 38.62
N ARG A 123 22.11 -7.66 38.81
CA ARG A 123 21.77 -8.46 40.00
C ARG A 123 22.58 -9.76 40.04
N LEU A 124 22.73 -10.44 38.91
CA LEU A 124 23.57 -11.63 38.77
C LEU A 124 25.04 -11.32 39.06
N GLU A 125 25.56 -10.19 38.59
CA GLU A 125 26.93 -9.76 38.89
C GLU A 125 27.15 -9.50 40.39
N GLN A 126 26.19 -8.88 41.07
CA GLN A 126 26.22 -8.70 42.53
C GLN A 126 26.25 -10.05 43.27
N LEU A 127 25.33 -10.97 42.94
CA LEU A 127 25.28 -12.30 43.54
C LEU A 127 26.56 -13.14 43.25
N GLY A 128 27.08 -13.04 42.02
CA GLY A 128 28.32 -13.70 41.60
C GLY A 128 29.58 -13.12 42.23
N SER A 129 29.61 -11.82 42.51
CA SER A 129 30.76 -11.18 43.21
C SER A 129 30.77 -11.51 44.71
N HIS A 130 29.61 -11.61 45.36
CA HIS A 130 29.52 -12.03 46.76
C HIS A 130 29.94 -13.49 46.98
N THR A 131 29.61 -14.39 46.06
CA THR A 131 30.04 -15.81 46.11
C THR A 131 31.54 -15.96 45.84
N LYS A 132 32.11 -15.20 44.88
CA LYS A 132 33.56 -15.16 44.69
C LYS A 132 34.31 -14.64 45.93
N ARG A 133 33.85 -13.53 46.54
CA ARG A 133 34.48 -12.96 47.75
C ARG A 133 34.41 -13.89 48.96
N ARG A 134 33.33 -14.66 49.15
CA ARG A 134 33.27 -15.68 50.21
C ARG A 134 34.25 -16.83 49.98
N SER A 135 34.45 -17.26 48.72
CA SER A 135 35.42 -18.33 48.43
C SER A 135 36.89 -17.95 48.66
N VAL A 136 37.24 -16.66 48.63
CA VAL A 136 38.63 -16.21 48.94
C VAL A 136 38.87 -16.10 50.46
N SER A 137 37.82 -16.13 51.28
CA SER A 137 37.91 -15.97 52.74
C SER A 137 37.89 -17.29 53.52
N GLU A 138 37.72 -18.44 52.85
CA GLU A 138 37.76 -19.77 53.46
C GLU A 138 38.79 -20.67 52.75
N CYS A 139 40.05 -20.24 52.71
CA CYS A 139 41.16 -21.16 52.50
C CYS A 139 42.22 -20.91 53.58
N SER A 140 42.10 -21.56 54.73
CA SER A 140 43.22 -22.07 55.56
C SER A 140 42.70 -22.80 56.81
N ILE A 141 42.06 -23.96 56.63
CA ILE A 141 42.26 -25.08 57.55
C ILE A 141 42.44 -26.33 56.71
N SER A 142 43.57 -26.98 56.96
CA SER A 142 44.16 -28.11 56.26
C SER A 142 43.32 -29.38 56.34
N THR A 143 43.21 -30.09 55.22
CA THR A 143 43.15 -31.56 55.20
C THR A 143 43.82 -32.09 53.94
N VAL A 144 44.87 -32.87 54.17
CA VAL A 144 45.58 -33.70 53.21
C VAL A 144 44.63 -34.77 52.64
N SER A 145 44.74 -35.07 51.34
CA SER A 145 44.79 -36.45 50.80
C SER A 145 44.99 -36.44 49.29
N SER A 146 46.04 -37.14 48.88
CA SER A 146 46.49 -37.41 47.51
C SER A 146 45.60 -38.43 46.80
N THR A 147 45.51 -38.38 45.46
CA THR A 147 46.16 -39.32 44.50
C THR A 147 45.52 -39.26 43.11
N ASN A 148 46.36 -38.99 42.10
CA ASN A 148 46.44 -39.59 40.76
C ASN A 148 45.17 -39.79 39.90
N SER A 149 45.14 -39.20 38.69
CA SER A 149 45.44 -39.95 37.43
C SER A 149 45.23 -39.12 36.14
N SER A 150 46.33 -39.00 35.39
CA SER A 150 46.49 -39.01 33.92
C SER A 150 45.51 -38.29 32.97
N ARG A 151 46.09 -37.29 32.28
CA ARG A 151 45.71 -36.73 30.97
C ARG A 151 45.42 -37.83 29.93
N SER A 152 44.38 -37.65 29.13
CA SER A 152 44.37 -37.99 27.70
C SER A 152 43.26 -37.23 26.93
N SER A 153 43.64 -36.84 25.72
CA SER A 153 42.97 -36.10 24.65
C SER A 153 41.62 -36.65 24.19
N SER A 154 40.69 -35.76 23.80
CA SER A 154 40.17 -35.68 22.41
C SER A 154 39.09 -34.61 22.26
N SER A 155 39.27 -33.78 21.24
CA SER A 155 38.38 -32.76 20.70
C SER A 155 37.20 -33.34 19.93
N ALA A 156 35.97 -32.89 20.20
CA ALA A 156 34.85 -32.88 19.26
C ALA A 156 33.74 -31.92 19.74
N PRO A 157 33.25 -30.98 18.91
CA PRO A 157 31.97 -30.33 19.15
C PRO A 157 30.87 -31.06 18.37
N ALA A 158 29.91 -31.66 19.08
CA ALA A 158 28.68 -32.18 18.49
C ALA A 158 27.61 -31.09 18.48
N SER A 159 27.21 -30.70 17.27
CA SER A 159 26.06 -29.87 16.96
C SER A 159 24.77 -30.66 17.24
N SER A 160 23.83 -30.09 17.99
CA SER A 160 22.42 -30.52 17.98
C SER A 160 21.49 -29.31 18.06
N PRO A 161 20.44 -29.24 17.21
CA PRO A 161 19.42 -28.20 17.24
C PRO A 161 18.28 -28.59 18.19
N SER A 162 17.77 -27.64 18.97
CA SER A 162 16.55 -27.84 19.76
C SER A 162 15.32 -27.45 18.94
N SER A 163 14.51 -28.45 18.60
CA SER A 163 13.16 -28.32 18.04
C SER A 163 12.24 -27.58 19.01
N ILE A 164 11.46 -26.64 18.49
CA ILE A 164 10.36 -26.01 19.23
C ILE A 164 9.19 -26.99 19.24
N SER A 165 8.63 -27.28 20.42
CA SER A 165 7.36 -27.98 20.57
C SER A 165 6.33 -26.94 20.97
N GLU A 166 5.39 -26.70 20.05
CA GLU A 166 4.25 -25.80 20.19
C GLU A 166 3.16 -26.53 20.99
N SER A 167 2.70 -25.94 22.09
CA SER A 167 1.54 -26.43 22.85
C SER A 167 0.36 -25.50 22.58
N ASP A 168 -0.66 -26.05 21.94
CA ASP A 168 -2.01 -25.48 21.75
C ASP A 168 -2.72 -25.31 23.11
N GLU A 169 -3.17 -24.10 23.41
CA GLU A 169 -4.18 -23.83 24.44
C GLU A 169 -5.45 -23.33 23.74
N VAL A 170 -6.51 -24.14 23.80
CA VAL A 170 -7.85 -23.82 23.27
C VAL A 170 -8.70 -23.18 24.37
N ASP A 171 -9.03 -21.89 24.23
CA ASP A 171 -9.94 -21.20 25.15
C ASP A 171 -11.39 -21.62 24.86
N VAL A 172 -11.99 -22.34 25.82
CA VAL A 172 -13.41 -22.68 25.84
C VAL A 172 -14.20 -21.45 26.31
N ILE A 173 -14.87 -20.76 25.39
CA ILE A 173 -15.85 -19.74 25.74
C ILE A 173 -17.13 -20.45 26.18
N GLY A 174 -17.37 -20.44 27.50
CA GLY A 174 -18.64 -20.79 28.11
C GLY A 174 -19.70 -19.71 27.82
N TYR A 175 -20.85 -20.15 27.31
CA TYR A 175 -22.08 -19.37 27.27
C TYR A 175 -22.94 -19.73 28.48
N THR A 176 -23.22 -18.75 29.34
CA THR A 176 -24.42 -18.67 30.18
C THR A 176 -24.89 -17.23 30.18
#